data_AF-A0A3E3J1A1-F1
#
_entry.id   AF-A0A3E3J1A1-F1
#
_cell.length_a   1.000
_cell.length_b   1.000
_cell.length_c   1.000
_cell.angle_alpha   90.00
_cell.angle_beta   90.00
_cell.angle_gamma   90.00
#
_symmetry.space_group_name_H-M   'P 1'
#
loop_
_entity.id
_entity.type
_entity.pdbx_description
1 polymer ?
#
loop_
_entity_poly.entity_id
_entity_poly.type
_entity_poly.pdbx_seq_one_letter_code
_entity_poly.pdbx_strand_id
1 'polypeptide(L)'
;MKSDNGLYKLIYEYFETRLLYGYYACGDSLPSIARIGDMFRMAPGTVRSALALLEKKGYIRIDARKTARVIYEAPRVSFRKNAALYFVPRRNGIMDLAESGKLLFEPLWEEGLRRMDQKTWDRFCRPPEEPFQGAVSMPVSFYIMVLSNLNNRLILDLYWETIRYIRFPYLDNKADTETEVWNAGELSQEEVISALRNRFEVSYGKAASELFAFMDEAENEFSLKQVKQIPFCWDVFRSRPQRRYSLASRIIREIIHGSYPAGSYLPSLPHMADRYGVGMNTIRRALDILEDLGMTRSYHGKGTIVCTEPEKIEAAGREIREGIELYQESLQLLALTISQVLLYTLRAEGEEVQKRLGESFSWYLQEGKGYLCFEICITFIVEKCPLALVRECYQKIRELLPWGYPFSLLRMKGKSLHSVYAGCTEQAVEYLKNGRPEEFADSWRRIVETEESQFRAFIRDSFPLPDPHGAMERQAPGQPASGTI
;
A
#
# COMPACT_ATOMS: atom_id res chain seq x y z
N MET A 1 9.32 12.09 19.65
CA MET A 1 10.13 12.40 18.46
C MET A 1 9.34 11.98 17.23
N LYS A 2 8.81 12.95 16.46
CA LYS A 2 7.89 12.71 15.34
C LYS A 2 8.66 12.11 14.14
N SER A 3 8.25 10.93 13.69
CA SER A 3 8.73 10.32 12.46
C SER A 3 8.19 11.08 11.24
N ASP A 4 8.91 12.10 10.77
CA ASP A 4 8.61 12.74 9.49
C ASP A 4 9.18 11.85 8.37
N ASN A 5 8.45 10.76 8.10
CA ASN A 5 8.88 9.47 7.57
C ASN A 5 8.89 9.43 6.03
N GLY A 6 9.59 10.37 5.38
CA GLY A 6 9.68 10.41 3.91
C GLY A 6 8.43 10.94 3.19
N LEU A 7 7.37 11.31 3.91
CA LEU A 7 6.16 11.95 3.36
C LEU A 7 6.48 13.27 2.64
N TYR A 8 7.44 14.04 3.15
CA TYR A 8 7.92 15.26 2.48
C TYR A 8 8.50 14.98 1.08
N LYS A 9 8.95 13.75 0.79
CA LYS A 9 9.46 13.39 -0.54
C LYS A 9 8.37 13.45 -1.61
N LEU A 10 7.11 13.18 -1.27
CA LEU A 10 6.01 13.29 -2.23
C LEU A 10 5.86 14.75 -2.69
N ILE A 11 5.84 15.69 -1.74
CA ILE A 11 5.78 17.13 -2.04
C ILE A 11 7.01 17.57 -2.82
N TYR A 12 8.20 17.13 -2.38
CA TYR A 12 9.46 17.44 -3.06
C TYR A 12 9.44 16.94 -4.51
N GLU A 13 9.12 15.66 -4.75
CA GLU A 13 9.12 15.07 -6.10
C GLU A 13 8.04 15.66 -6.98
N TYR A 14 6.88 16.00 -6.43
CA TYR A 14 5.83 16.71 -7.15
C TYR A 14 6.34 18.04 -7.71
N PHE A 15 6.92 18.90 -6.86
CA PHE A 15 7.43 20.19 -7.30
C PHE A 15 8.71 20.06 -8.14
N GLU A 16 9.62 19.16 -7.78
CA GLU A 16 10.82 18.87 -8.57
C GLU A 16 10.45 18.45 -10.00
N THR A 17 9.46 17.60 -10.17
CA THR A 17 8.98 17.17 -11.50
C THR A 17 8.49 18.36 -12.32
N ARG A 18 7.65 19.22 -11.72
CA ARG A 18 7.14 20.43 -12.38
C ARG A 18 8.27 21.39 -12.76
N LEU A 19 9.24 21.59 -11.88
CA LEU A 19 10.39 22.45 -12.12
C LEU A 19 11.28 21.89 -13.24
N LEU A 20 11.63 20.60 -13.16
CA LEU A 20 12.54 19.95 -14.11
C LEU A 20 11.94 19.77 -15.51
N TYR A 21 10.61 19.76 -15.65
CA TYR A 21 9.93 19.60 -16.93
C TYR A 21 9.37 20.92 -17.48
N GLY A 22 9.74 22.05 -16.87
CA GLY A 22 9.46 23.38 -17.42
C GLY A 22 8.04 23.89 -17.17
N TYR A 23 7.35 23.34 -16.16
CA TYR A 23 6.01 23.77 -15.78
C TYR A 23 6.02 25.15 -15.11
N TYR A 24 7.02 25.44 -14.28
CA TYR A 24 7.23 26.75 -13.67
C TYR A 24 8.37 27.49 -14.41
N ALA A 25 8.16 28.77 -14.69
CA ALA A 25 9.18 29.67 -15.18
C ALA A 25 10.02 30.25 -14.03
N CYS A 26 11.26 30.65 -14.34
CA CYS A 26 12.08 31.40 -13.40
C CYS A 26 11.36 32.70 -12.99
N GLY A 27 11.28 32.95 -11.68
CA GLY A 27 10.52 34.06 -11.11
C GLY A 27 9.11 33.71 -10.62
N ASP A 28 8.54 32.58 -11.04
CA ASP A 28 7.23 32.11 -10.57
C ASP A 28 7.23 31.88 -9.06
N SER A 29 6.05 32.03 -8.44
CA SER A 29 5.86 31.74 -7.02
C SER A 29 5.19 30.38 -6.84
N LEU A 30 5.76 29.55 -5.97
CA LEU A 30 5.09 28.34 -5.51
C LEU A 30 3.92 28.68 -4.57
N PRO A 31 2.93 27.79 -4.42
CA PRO A 31 1.85 27.95 -3.45
C PRO A 31 2.34 28.14 -2.01
N SER A 32 1.51 28.76 -1.15
CA SER A 32 1.85 28.96 0.26
C SER A 32 1.95 27.63 1.03
N ILE A 33 2.68 27.63 2.15
CA ILE A 33 2.83 26.42 3.00
C ILE A 33 1.46 25.88 3.45
N ALA A 34 0.53 26.76 3.81
CA ALA A 34 -0.82 26.38 4.19
C ALA A 34 -1.53 25.67 3.02
N ARG A 35 -1.47 26.27 1.83
CA ARG A 35 -2.09 25.70 0.62
C ARG A 35 -1.48 24.35 0.26
N ILE A 36 -0.15 24.20 0.29
CA ILE A 36 0.51 22.91 0.05
C ILE A 36 0.13 21.88 1.12
N GLY A 37 0.04 22.30 2.39
CA GLY A 37 -0.38 21.44 3.50
C GLY A 37 -1.79 20.89 3.28
N ASP A 38 -2.73 21.75 2.89
CA ASP A 38 -4.10 21.36 2.56
C ASP A 38 -4.14 20.43 1.34
N MET A 39 -3.37 20.75 0.29
CA MET A 39 -3.30 19.97 -0.96
C MET A 39 -2.85 18.51 -0.74
N PHE A 40 -1.83 18.30 0.10
CA PHE A 40 -1.29 16.96 0.36
C PHE A 40 -1.86 16.33 1.64
N ARG A 41 -2.75 17.03 2.36
CA ARG A 41 -3.20 16.68 3.72
C ARG A 41 -2.03 16.42 4.68
N MET A 42 -1.00 17.25 4.60
CA MET A 42 0.24 17.13 5.37
C MET A 42 0.44 18.30 6.32
N ALA A 43 1.07 18.02 7.46
CA ALA A 43 1.39 19.05 8.44
C ALA A 43 2.35 20.11 7.85
N PRO A 44 2.24 21.39 8.25
CA PRO A 44 3.14 22.46 7.78
C PRO A 44 4.64 22.17 7.97
N GLY A 45 4.99 21.35 8.97
CA GLY A 45 6.38 20.89 9.18
C GLY A 45 6.90 20.05 8.01
N THR A 46 6.11 19.10 7.52
CA THR A 46 6.44 18.23 6.38
C THR A 46 6.59 19.03 5.09
N VAL A 47 5.71 20.02 4.88
CA VAL A 47 5.82 20.96 3.74
C VAL A 47 7.13 21.75 3.80
N ARG A 48 7.47 22.30 4.96
CA ARG A 48 8.74 23.03 5.16
C ARG A 48 9.95 22.15 4.88
N SER A 49 9.94 20.89 5.33
CA SER A 49 10.99 19.91 5.03
C SER A 49 11.16 19.70 3.52
N ALA A 50 10.07 19.62 2.76
CA ALA A 50 10.10 19.47 1.30
C ALA A 50 10.67 20.71 0.60
N LEU A 51 10.19 21.90 0.97
CA LEU A 51 10.65 23.17 0.38
C LEU A 51 12.13 23.44 0.72
N ALA A 52 12.56 23.15 1.94
CA ALA A 52 13.98 23.26 2.32
C ALA A 52 14.88 22.35 1.47
N LEU A 53 14.39 21.17 1.06
CA LEU A 53 15.14 20.29 0.18
C LEU A 53 15.20 20.84 -1.26
N LEU A 54 14.12 21.42 -1.79
CA LEU A 54 14.12 22.09 -3.09
C LEU A 54 15.08 23.30 -3.11
N GLU A 55 15.10 24.09 -2.03
CA GLU A 55 16.02 25.22 -1.88
C GLU A 55 17.48 24.74 -1.80
N LYS A 56 17.76 23.71 -1.00
CA LYS A 56 19.10 23.09 -0.93
C LYS A 56 19.59 22.58 -2.28
N LYS A 57 18.67 22.12 -3.14
CA LYS A 57 18.96 21.67 -4.51
C LYS A 57 19.09 22.81 -5.52
N GLY A 58 18.85 24.06 -5.10
CA GLY A 58 19.00 25.24 -5.93
C GLY A 58 17.83 25.49 -6.88
N TYR A 59 16.67 24.87 -6.67
CA TYR A 59 15.53 25.07 -7.56
C TYR A 59 14.67 26.28 -7.20
N ILE A 60 14.61 26.60 -5.90
CA ILE A 60 13.81 27.70 -5.36
C ILE A 60 14.61 28.53 -4.36
N ARG A 61 14.12 29.72 -4.05
CA ARG A 61 14.56 30.58 -2.95
C ARG A 61 13.39 30.86 -2.01
N ILE A 62 13.62 30.74 -0.71
CA ILE A 62 12.64 31.03 0.33
C ILE A 62 13.04 32.30 1.07
N ASP A 63 12.36 33.42 0.79
CA ASP A 63 12.56 34.67 1.52
C ASP A 63 11.68 34.72 2.77
N ALA A 64 12.16 35.37 3.84
CA ALA A 64 11.40 35.53 5.07
C ALA A 64 10.02 36.17 4.82
N ARG A 65 8.96 35.50 5.27
CA ARG A 65 7.54 35.94 5.16
C ARG A 65 7.00 36.06 3.71
N LYS A 66 7.67 35.47 2.72
CA LYS A 66 7.17 35.39 1.33
C LYS A 66 6.97 33.93 0.90
N THR A 67 6.19 33.73 -0.16
CA THR A 67 6.10 32.44 -0.86
C THR A 67 7.44 32.09 -1.51
N ALA A 68 7.72 30.80 -1.65
CA ALA A 68 8.93 30.34 -2.33
C ALA A 68 8.93 30.78 -3.80
N ARG A 69 10.04 31.31 -4.28
CA ARG A 69 10.21 31.76 -5.67
C ARG A 69 11.10 30.78 -6.44
N VAL A 70 10.72 30.47 -7.67
CA VAL A 70 11.51 29.63 -8.57
C VAL A 70 12.73 30.40 -9.06
N ILE A 71 13.91 29.80 -8.89
CA ILE A 71 15.19 30.31 -9.40
C ILE A 71 15.84 29.35 -10.41
N TYR A 72 15.21 28.19 -10.64
CA TYR A 72 15.67 27.23 -11.64
C TYR A 72 15.46 27.78 -13.04
N GLU A 73 16.54 27.84 -13.81
CA GLU A 73 16.54 28.28 -15.20
C GLU A 73 17.30 27.25 -16.04
N ALA A 74 16.67 26.80 -17.13
CA ALA A 74 17.27 25.86 -18.06
C ALA A 74 16.75 26.12 -19.50
N PRO A 75 17.52 25.80 -20.54
CA PRO A 75 17.04 25.85 -21.92
C PRO A 75 15.83 24.92 -22.14
N ARG A 76 14.94 25.27 -23.09
CA ARG A 76 13.76 24.44 -23.43
C ARG A 76 14.09 22.98 -23.72
N VAL A 77 15.19 22.74 -24.43
CA VAL A 77 15.68 21.38 -24.75
C VAL A 77 16.01 20.58 -23.49
N SER A 78 16.51 21.23 -22.42
CA SER A 78 16.85 20.58 -21.16
C SER A 78 15.61 20.08 -20.43
N PHE A 79 14.50 20.84 -20.41
CA PHE A 79 13.24 20.39 -19.81
C PHE A 79 12.69 19.15 -20.53
N ARG A 80 12.70 19.19 -21.86
CA ARG A 80 12.26 18.07 -22.70
C ARG A 80 13.12 16.83 -22.49
N LYS A 81 14.45 16.99 -22.44
CA LYS A 81 15.40 15.92 -22.15
C LYS A 81 15.19 15.32 -20.75
N ASN A 82 14.94 16.14 -19.74
CA ASN A 82 14.65 15.66 -18.37
C ASN A 82 13.40 14.77 -18.34
N ALA A 83 12.32 15.20 -19.01
CA ALA A 83 11.11 14.40 -19.13
C ALA A 83 11.38 13.09 -19.88
N ALA A 84 12.12 13.13 -20.99
CA ALA A 84 12.46 11.95 -21.78
C ALA A 84 13.26 10.92 -20.97
N LEU A 85 14.30 11.37 -20.27
CA LEU A 85 15.13 10.52 -19.41
C LEU A 85 14.36 9.89 -18.24
N TYR A 86 13.22 10.46 -17.85
CA TYR A 86 12.38 9.90 -16.81
C TYR A 86 11.32 8.93 -17.34
N PHE A 87 10.55 9.35 -18.35
CA PHE A 87 9.36 8.64 -18.82
C PHE A 87 9.70 7.47 -19.74
N VAL A 88 10.65 7.63 -20.68
CA VAL A 88 10.98 6.57 -21.65
C VAL A 88 11.42 5.27 -20.96
N PRO A 89 12.29 5.30 -19.93
CA PRO A 89 12.63 4.08 -19.19
C PRO A 89 11.48 3.50 -18.36
N ARG A 90 10.33 4.16 -18.23
CA ARG A 90 9.16 3.69 -17.45
C ARG A 90 7.95 3.39 -18.33
N ARG A 91 8.11 3.45 -19.66
CA ARG A 91 7.05 3.25 -20.65
C ARG A 91 6.19 2.03 -20.35
N ASN A 92 6.83 0.88 -20.09
CA ASN A 92 6.11 -0.37 -19.85
C ASN A 92 5.26 -0.33 -18.58
N GLY A 93 5.78 0.22 -17.47
CA GLY A 93 5.02 0.30 -16.23
C GLY A 93 3.90 1.35 -16.27
N ILE A 94 4.08 2.44 -17.01
CA ILE A 94 3.01 3.44 -17.24
C ILE A 94 1.88 2.82 -18.09
N MET A 95 2.24 2.02 -19.10
CA MET A 95 1.28 1.27 -19.92
C MET A 95 0.53 0.22 -19.10
N ASP A 96 1.25 -0.55 -18.28
CA ASP A 96 0.68 -1.56 -17.38
C ASP A 96 -0.33 -0.96 -16.39
N LEU A 97 -0.08 0.27 -15.92
CA LEU A 97 -0.97 0.96 -14.98
C LEU A 97 -2.37 1.24 -15.54
N ALA A 98 -2.55 1.35 -16.86
CA ALA A 98 -3.89 1.59 -17.43
C ALA A 98 -4.87 0.47 -17.02
N GLU A 99 -4.43 -0.79 -17.09
CA GLU A 99 -5.24 -1.94 -16.70
C GLU A 99 -5.07 -2.27 -15.21
N SER A 100 -3.85 -2.21 -14.67
CA SER A 100 -3.61 -2.43 -13.25
C SER A 100 -4.36 -1.42 -12.36
N GLY A 101 -4.58 -0.20 -12.86
CA GLY A 101 -5.30 0.85 -12.15
C GLY A 101 -6.79 0.55 -11.99
N LYS A 102 -7.42 -0.01 -13.03
CA LYS A 102 -8.78 -0.55 -12.97
C LYS A 102 -8.88 -1.66 -11.93
N LEU A 103 -7.88 -2.54 -11.90
CA LEU A 103 -7.87 -3.69 -11.00
C LEU A 103 -7.50 -3.38 -9.54
N LEU A 104 -6.70 -2.35 -9.28
CA LEU A 104 -6.18 -2.08 -7.94
C LEU A 104 -6.75 -0.81 -7.32
N PHE A 105 -7.00 0.23 -8.09
CA PHE A 105 -7.35 1.54 -7.53
C PHE A 105 -8.83 1.86 -7.65
N GLU A 106 -9.53 1.42 -8.69
CA GLU A 106 -10.97 1.66 -8.85
C GLU A 106 -11.81 1.19 -7.65
N PRO A 107 -11.69 -0.07 -7.19
CA PRO A 107 -12.46 -0.51 -6.03
C PRO A 107 -12.13 0.28 -4.76
N LEU A 108 -10.89 0.77 -4.65
CA LEU A 108 -10.43 1.47 -3.46
C LEU A 108 -11.02 2.87 -3.39
N TRP A 109 -10.98 3.63 -4.49
CA TRP A 109 -11.58 4.97 -4.47
C TRP A 109 -13.11 4.90 -4.45
N GLU A 110 -13.73 3.89 -5.07
CA GLU A 110 -15.17 3.65 -4.97
C GLU A 110 -15.59 3.38 -3.53
N GLU A 111 -14.91 2.44 -2.87
CA GLU A 111 -15.17 2.15 -1.46
C GLU A 111 -14.86 3.36 -0.57
N GLY A 112 -13.82 4.12 -0.90
CA GLY A 112 -13.48 5.37 -0.22
C GLY A 112 -14.58 6.43 -0.33
N LEU A 113 -15.28 6.50 -1.46
CA LEU A 113 -16.47 7.35 -1.63
C LEU A 113 -17.66 6.81 -0.83
N ARG A 114 -17.92 5.49 -0.89
CA ARG A 114 -19.03 4.86 -0.13
C ARG A 114 -18.90 5.06 1.38
N ARG A 115 -17.68 5.10 1.91
CA ARG A 115 -17.39 5.33 3.34
C ARG A 115 -17.34 6.80 3.74
N MET A 116 -17.50 7.73 2.81
CA MET A 116 -17.42 9.16 3.09
C MET A 116 -18.60 9.60 3.96
N ASP A 117 -18.33 10.40 4.99
CA ASP A 117 -19.39 10.98 5.81
C ASP A 117 -20.18 12.04 5.02
N GLN A 118 -21.45 12.25 5.39
CA GLN A 118 -22.35 13.15 4.65
C GLN A 118 -21.81 14.58 4.55
N LYS A 119 -21.14 15.09 5.59
CA LYS A 119 -20.61 16.46 5.58
C LYS A 119 -19.47 16.60 4.58
N THR A 120 -18.58 15.61 4.50
CA THR A 120 -17.51 15.57 3.52
C THR A 120 -18.05 15.36 2.11
N TRP A 121 -19.08 14.51 1.95
CA TRP A 121 -19.81 14.31 0.69
C TRP A 121 -20.43 15.61 0.18
N ASP A 122 -21.21 16.31 1.01
CA ASP A 122 -21.83 17.59 0.64
C ASP A 122 -20.80 18.64 0.22
N ARG A 123 -19.62 18.63 0.85
CA ARG A 123 -18.51 19.52 0.47
C ARG A 123 -17.89 19.11 -0.87
N PHE A 124 -17.71 17.82 -1.12
CA PHE A 124 -17.19 17.29 -2.37
C PHE A 124 -18.11 17.61 -3.56
N CYS A 125 -19.41 17.51 -3.32
CA CYS A 125 -20.48 17.80 -4.26
C CYS A 125 -20.69 19.29 -4.55
N ARG A 126 -20.08 20.20 -3.78
CA ARG A 126 -20.19 21.64 -4.04
C ARG A 126 -19.14 22.10 -5.04
N PRO A 127 -19.46 23.07 -5.90
CA PRO A 127 -18.44 23.73 -6.69
C PRO A 127 -17.41 24.40 -5.76
N PRO A 128 -16.12 24.34 -6.09
CA PRO A 128 -15.09 25.02 -5.32
C PRO A 128 -15.38 26.53 -5.29
N GLU A 129 -15.29 27.15 -4.10
CA GLU A 129 -15.55 28.59 -3.90
C GLU A 129 -14.54 29.49 -4.65
N GLU A 130 -13.36 28.95 -5.00
CA GLU A 130 -12.35 29.60 -5.82
C GLU A 130 -11.88 28.67 -6.96
N PRO A 131 -11.65 29.19 -8.18
CA PRO A 131 -11.07 28.40 -9.27
C PRO A 131 -9.69 27.85 -8.84
N PHE A 132 -9.44 26.57 -9.12
CA PHE A 132 -8.20 25.86 -8.80
C PHE A 132 -7.00 26.41 -9.59
N GLN A 133 -6.53 27.62 -9.30
CA GLN A 133 -5.36 28.19 -9.97
C GLN A 133 -4.08 27.50 -9.46
N GLY A 134 -3.48 26.65 -10.31
CA GLY A 134 -2.10 26.13 -10.15
C GLY A 134 -1.83 25.19 -8.98
N ALA A 135 -2.87 24.61 -8.37
CA ALA A 135 -2.78 23.88 -7.11
C ALA A 135 -3.08 22.39 -7.25
N VAL A 136 -2.09 21.58 -7.65
CA VAL A 136 -2.18 20.12 -7.79
C VAL A 136 -3.20 19.68 -8.86
N SER A 137 -2.87 18.64 -9.60
CA SER A 137 -3.84 18.08 -10.52
C SER A 137 -5.00 17.51 -9.72
N MET A 138 -6.23 17.79 -10.16
CA MET A 138 -7.46 17.32 -9.52
C MET A 138 -7.42 15.80 -9.21
N PRO A 139 -6.87 14.93 -10.09
CA PRO A 139 -6.69 13.51 -9.78
C PRO A 139 -5.86 13.26 -8.51
N VAL A 140 -4.74 13.95 -8.29
CA VAL A 140 -3.90 13.66 -7.11
C VAL A 140 -4.66 13.95 -5.82
N SER A 141 -5.22 15.16 -5.69
CA SER A 141 -5.98 15.55 -4.49
C SER A 141 -7.22 14.68 -4.26
N PHE A 142 -7.91 14.28 -5.34
CA PHE A 142 -9.06 13.39 -5.28
C PHE A 142 -8.70 12.05 -4.63
N TYR A 143 -7.68 11.36 -5.16
CA TYR A 143 -7.27 10.06 -4.65
C TYR A 143 -6.77 10.13 -3.20
N ILE A 144 -6.03 11.18 -2.81
CA ILE A 144 -5.64 11.39 -1.39
C ILE A 144 -6.88 11.42 -0.51
N MET A 145 -7.89 12.20 -0.90
CA MET A 145 -9.11 12.41 -0.12
C MET A 145 -9.91 11.12 0.03
N VAL A 146 -10.24 10.45 -1.07
CA VAL A 146 -11.14 9.27 -1.04
C VAL A 146 -10.46 8.07 -0.39
N LEU A 147 -9.18 7.82 -0.67
CA LEU A 147 -8.45 6.71 -0.07
C LEU A 147 -8.20 6.92 1.43
N SER A 148 -8.16 8.17 1.91
CA SER A 148 -8.07 8.46 3.35
C SER A 148 -9.28 7.94 4.13
N ASN A 149 -10.46 7.83 3.51
CA ASN A 149 -11.67 7.31 4.17
C ASN A 149 -11.58 5.80 4.46
N LEU A 150 -10.64 5.09 3.85
CA LEU A 150 -10.44 3.65 4.10
C LEU A 150 -9.70 3.37 5.40
N ASN A 151 -9.06 4.38 6.01
CA ASN A 151 -8.22 4.27 7.21
C ASN A 151 -7.17 3.15 7.10
N ASN A 152 -6.49 3.09 5.95
CA ASN A 152 -5.53 2.06 5.63
C ASN A 152 -4.23 2.67 5.08
N ARG A 153 -3.14 2.52 5.83
CA ARG A 153 -1.85 3.16 5.51
C ARG A 153 -1.16 2.48 4.34
N LEU A 154 -1.28 1.15 4.21
CA LEU A 154 -0.78 0.43 3.03
C LEU A 154 -1.41 0.94 1.73
N ILE A 155 -2.73 1.17 1.69
CA ILE A 155 -3.42 1.67 0.50
C ILE A 155 -2.91 3.06 0.10
N LEU A 156 -2.78 3.97 1.08
CA LEU A 156 -2.25 5.30 0.82
C LEU A 156 -0.78 5.25 0.39
N ASP A 157 0.03 4.37 1.00
CA ASP A 157 1.43 4.19 0.61
C ASP A 157 1.57 3.62 -0.81
N LEU A 158 0.77 2.63 -1.19
CA LEU A 158 0.69 2.11 -2.55
C LEU A 158 0.37 3.23 -3.54
N TYR A 159 -0.64 4.05 -3.24
CA TYR A 159 -0.98 5.19 -4.08
C TYR A 159 0.20 6.19 -4.18
N TRP A 160 0.90 6.48 -3.08
CA TRP A 160 2.10 7.34 -3.11
C TRP A 160 3.23 6.78 -3.95
N GLU A 161 3.47 5.49 -3.90
CA GLU A 161 4.47 4.83 -4.73
C GLU A 161 4.08 4.90 -6.20
N THR A 162 2.83 4.59 -6.52
CA THR A 162 2.33 4.62 -7.90
C THR A 162 2.43 6.03 -8.48
N ILE A 163 1.95 7.05 -7.76
CA ILE A 163 1.94 8.41 -8.28
C ILE A 163 3.36 8.98 -8.44
N ARG A 164 4.28 8.64 -7.54
CA ARG A 164 5.70 9.01 -7.62
C ARG A 164 6.42 8.29 -8.75
N TYR A 165 5.99 7.07 -9.09
CA TYR A 165 6.50 6.32 -10.22
C TYR A 165 6.02 6.92 -11.55
N ILE A 166 4.72 7.16 -11.72
CA ILE A 166 4.19 7.63 -13.00
C ILE A 166 4.41 9.11 -13.28
N ARG A 167 4.36 10.00 -12.27
CA ARG A 167 4.60 11.46 -12.33
C ARG A 167 3.84 12.31 -13.34
N PHE A 168 3.32 11.78 -14.44
CA PHE A 168 2.62 12.57 -15.45
C PHE A 168 1.33 13.23 -14.92
N PRO A 169 0.60 12.67 -13.92
CA PRO A 169 -0.50 13.41 -13.32
C PRO A 169 -0.01 14.66 -12.60
N TYR A 170 1.26 14.78 -12.24
CA TYR A 170 1.79 16.04 -11.69
C TYR A 170 1.79 17.15 -12.73
N LEU A 171 1.80 16.85 -14.02
CA LEU A 171 1.87 17.84 -15.08
C LEU A 171 0.49 18.35 -15.51
N ASP A 172 -0.57 17.69 -15.07
CA ASP A 172 -1.93 18.12 -15.35
C ASP A 172 -2.24 19.45 -14.62
N ASN A 173 -2.78 20.40 -15.39
CA ASN A 173 -3.10 21.76 -14.96
C ASN A 173 -4.47 22.20 -15.46
N LYS A 174 -5.48 21.33 -15.43
CA LYS A 174 -6.87 21.73 -15.71
C LYS A 174 -7.42 22.71 -14.65
N ALA A 175 -6.84 23.89 -14.58
CA ALA A 175 -7.52 25.14 -14.26
C ALA A 175 -8.28 25.67 -15.50
N ASP A 176 -7.98 25.16 -16.71
CA ASP A 176 -8.51 25.71 -17.98
C ASP A 176 -9.61 24.88 -18.66
N THR A 177 -10.08 23.76 -18.10
CA THR A 177 -11.19 23.01 -18.70
C THR A 177 -12.01 22.27 -17.66
N GLU A 178 -13.29 22.69 -17.56
CA GLU A 178 -14.39 22.11 -16.78
C GLU A 178 -14.52 22.59 -15.32
N THR A 179 -14.96 23.84 -15.18
CA THR A 179 -16.16 24.15 -14.37
C THR A 179 -17.34 23.29 -14.82
N GLU A 180 -17.32 22.01 -14.49
CA GLU A 180 -18.56 21.25 -14.34
C GLU A 180 -18.75 21.03 -12.85
N VAL A 181 -19.58 21.91 -12.31
CA VAL A 181 -20.19 21.78 -10.99
C VAL A 181 -20.68 20.34 -10.87
N TRP A 182 -20.20 19.61 -9.85
CA TRP A 182 -20.81 18.35 -9.48
C TRP A 182 -22.25 18.67 -9.10
N ASN A 183 -23.22 18.50 -10.01
CA ASN A 183 -24.65 18.65 -9.70
C ASN A 183 -25.12 17.45 -8.86
N ALA A 184 -24.37 17.13 -7.81
CA ALA A 184 -24.62 16.01 -6.91
C ALA A 184 -25.69 16.34 -5.86
N GLY A 185 -26.40 17.46 -6.02
CA GLY A 185 -27.68 17.69 -5.34
C GLY A 185 -28.82 16.83 -5.89
N GLU A 186 -28.71 16.31 -7.12
CA GLU A 186 -29.76 15.52 -7.79
C GLU A 186 -29.38 14.06 -8.05
N LEU A 187 -28.08 13.72 -8.00
CA LEU A 187 -27.58 12.37 -8.28
C LEU A 187 -27.39 11.54 -7.01
N SER A 188 -27.72 10.26 -7.09
CA SER A 188 -27.34 9.27 -6.08
C SER A 188 -25.82 9.06 -6.04
N GLN A 189 -25.31 8.53 -4.92
CA GLN A 189 -23.90 8.24 -4.73
C GLN A 189 -23.33 7.29 -5.82
N GLU A 190 -24.12 6.29 -6.24
CA GLU A 190 -23.71 5.35 -7.29
C GLU A 190 -23.68 5.99 -8.70
N GLU A 191 -24.58 6.93 -8.99
CA GLU A 191 -24.54 7.69 -10.25
C GLU A 191 -23.30 8.59 -10.31
N VAL A 192 -22.93 9.23 -9.19
CA VAL A 192 -21.69 10.01 -9.09
C VAL A 192 -20.46 9.12 -9.26
N ILE A 193 -20.43 7.94 -8.63
CA ILE A 193 -19.34 6.96 -8.79
C ILE A 193 -19.20 6.55 -10.27
N SER A 194 -20.30 6.21 -10.93
CA SER A 194 -20.31 5.83 -12.34
C SER A 194 -19.80 6.96 -13.25
N ALA A 195 -20.25 8.20 -13.01
CA ALA A 195 -19.80 9.37 -13.75
C ALA A 195 -18.28 9.62 -13.55
N LEU A 196 -17.79 9.48 -12.31
CA LEU A 196 -16.37 9.60 -11.98
C LEU A 196 -15.53 8.56 -12.70
N ARG A 197 -15.97 7.30 -12.76
CA ARG A 197 -15.25 6.22 -13.44
C ARG A 197 -15.00 6.57 -14.91
N ASN A 198 -16.07 6.91 -15.63
CA ASN A 198 -15.99 7.29 -17.05
C ASN A 198 -15.08 8.51 -17.25
N ARG A 199 -15.17 9.51 -16.36
CA ARG A 199 -14.35 10.72 -16.44
C ARG A 199 -12.86 10.43 -16.22
N PHE A 200 -12.52 9.62 -15.22
CA PHE A 200 -11.13 9.24 -14.96
C PHE A 200 -10.56 8.42 -16.10
N GLU A 201 -11.32 7.50 -16.68
CA GLU A 201 -10.87 6.71 -17.83
C GLU A 201 -10.55 7.61 -19.04
N VAL A 202 -11.44 8.55 -19.38
CA VAL A 202 -11.22 9.49 -20.49
C VAL A 202 -10.02 10.41 -20.21
N SER A 203 -9.94 10.99 -19.00
CA SER A 203 -8.88 11.93 -18.66
C SER A 203 -7.51 11.27 -18.57
N TYR A 204 -7.43 10.07 -17.98
CA TYR A 204 -6.20 9.27 -17.94
C TYR A 204 -5.80 8.85 -19.36
N GLY A 205 -6.74 8.34 -20.16
CA GLY A 205 -6.49 7.89 -21.52
C GLY A 205 -5.90 8.99 -22.41
N LYS A 206 -6.45 10.22 -22.32
CA LYS A 206 -5.91 11.38 -23.04
C LYS A 206 -4.48 11.72 -22.61
N ALA A 207 -4.25 11.90 -21.30
CA ALA A 207 -2.95 12.28 -20.77
C ALA A 207 -1.86 11.20 -21.04
N ALA A 208 -2.24 9.93 -20.93
CA ALA A 208 -1.36 8.82 -21.28
C ALA A 208 -1.04 8.80 -22.77
N SER A 209 -2.02 9.02 -23.65
CA SER A 209 -1.79 9.06 -25.11
C SER A 209 -0.84 10.19 -25.51
N GLU A 210 -1.02 11.39 -24.96
CA GLU A 210 -0.10 12.52 -25.17
C GLU A 210 1.32 12.19 -24.69
N LEU A 211 1.44 11.50 -23.55
CA LEU A 211 2.73 11.07 -23.02
C LEU A 211 3.39 10.00 -23.89
N PHE A 212 2.64 9.03 -24.42
CA PHE A 212 3.17 8.01 -25.33
C PHE A 212 3.67 8.62 -26.64
N ALA A 213 2.90 9.54 -27.23
CA ALA A 213 3.34 10.30 -28.40
C ALA A 213 4.64 11.09 -28.12
N PHE A 214 4.71 11.75 -26.97
CA PHE A 214 5.95 12.40 -26.52
C PHE A 214 7.12 11.42 -26.42
N MET A 215 6.93 10.25 -25.82
CA MET A 215 7.98 9.25 -25.67
C MET A 215 8.48 8.73 -27.03
N ASP A 216 7.60 8.53 -28.00
CA ASP A 216 7.95 8.09 -29.36
C ASP A 216 8.88 9.08 -30.08
N GLU A 217 8.59 10.38 -29.96
CA GLU A 217 9.45 11.44 -30.49
C GLU A 217 10.78 11.50 -29.72
N ALA A 218 10.71 11.52 -28.39
CA ALA A 218 11.85 11.70 -27.51
C ALA A 218 12.85 10.52 -27.56
N GLU A 219 12.37 9.30 -27.83
CA GLU A 219 13.20 8.11 -28.00
C GLU A 219 14.22 8.28 -29.13
N ASN A 220 13.80 8.91 -30.24
CA ASN A 220 14.67 9.22 -31.37
C ASN A 220 15.55 10.44 -31.07
N GLU A 221 14.95 11.53 -30.56
CA GLU A 221 15.62 12.79 -30.28
C GLU A 221 16.79 12.64 -29.30
N PHE A 222 16.64 11.81 -28.27
CA PHE A 222 17.64 11.64 -27.21
C PHE A 222 18.33 10.27 -27.22
N SER A 223 18.18 9.49 -28.29
CA SER A 223 18.82 8.17 -28.47
C SER A 223 18.52 7.17 -27.33
N LEU A 224 17.24 7.01 -26.97
CA LEU A 224 16.80 6.21 -25.81
C LEU A 224 16.18 4.84 -26.19
N LYS A 225 16.20 4.43 -27.46
CA LYS A 225 15.55 3.19 -27.95
C LYS A 225 15.91 1.90 -27.19
N GLN A 226 17.13 1.80 -26.67
CA GLN A 226 17.64 0.60 -25.99
C GLN A 226 17.72 0.76 -24.47
N VAL A 227 17.08 1.79 -23.90
CA VAL A 227 17.13 2.02 -22.46
C VAL A 227 16.40 0.90 -21.72
N LYS A 228 17.04 0.35 -20.69
CA LYS A 228 16.44 -0.68 -19.84
C LYS A 228 15.20 -0.12 -19.15
N GLN A 229 14.09 -0.84 -19.24
CA GLN A 229 12.86 -0.48 -18.55
C GLN A 229 13.04 -0.62 -17.02
N ILE A 230 12.51 0.36 -16.30
CA ILE A 230 12.49 0.48 -14.85
C ILE A 230 11.11 0.04 -14.38
N PRO A 231 10.97 -1.13 -13.72
CA PRO A 231 9.69 -1.62 -13.25
C PRO A 231 9.17 -0.76 -12.08
N PHE A 232 7.87 -0.85 -11.85
CA PHE A 232 7.27 -0.38 -10.61
C PHE A 232 7.72 -1.26 -9.44
N CYS A 233 7.97 -0.64 -8.28
CA CYS A 233 8.31 -1.33 -7.03
C CYS A 233 7.50 -0.70 -5.90
N TRP A 234 6.85 -1.52 -5.07
CA TRP A 234 6.14 -1.05 -3.90
C TRP A 234 6.98 -1.28 -2.63
N ASP A 235 7.66 -0.24 -2.16
CA ASP A 235 8.41 -0.27 -0.90
C ASP A 235 7.51 0.12 0.28
N VAL A 236 6.69 -0.84 0.73
CA VAL A 236 5.78 -0.74 1.88
C VAL A 236 6.43 -0.16 3.14
N PHE A 237 7.74 -0.31 3.29
CA PHE A 237 8.38 -0.23 4.59
C PHE A 237 9.32 0.96 4.78
N ARG A 238 9.30 2.05 3.99
CA ARG A 238 10.28 3.18 3.87
C ARG A 238 11.10 3.71 5.09
N SER A 239 10.99 3.16 6.30
CA SER A 239 11.82 3.33 7.50
C SER A 239 12.76 2.16 7.80
N ARG A 240 13.84 2.35 8.58
CA ARG A 240 14.86 1.31 8.94
C ARG A 240 14.39 0.00 9.64
N PRO A 241 13.19 -0.15 10.24
CA PRO A 241 12.70 -1.42 10.79
C PRO A 241 12.46 -2.56 9.77
N GLN A 242 12.50 -2.31 8.45
CA GLN A 242 12.09 -3.28 7.40
C GLN A 242 12.71 -4.66 7.55
N ARG A 243 14.04 -4.71 7.70
CA ARG A 243 14.77 -5.98 7.53
C ARG A 243 14.41 -7.03 8.57
N ARG A 244 14.04 -6.62 9.80
CA ARG A 244 13.63 -7.57 10.84
C ARG A 244 12.18 -8.00 10.69
N TYR A 245 11.27 -7.14 10.20
CA TYR A 245 9.86 -7.50 9.99
C TYR A 245 9.69 -8.41 8.79
N SER A 246 10.32 -8.07 7.67
CA SER A 246 10.33 -8.93 6.49
C SER A 246 10.98 -10.28 6.79
N LEU A 247 12.04 -10.29 7.62
CA LEU A 247 12.66 -11.55 8.04
C LEU A 247 11.76 -12.37 8.97
N ALA A 248 11.14 -11.75 9.98
CA ALA A 248 10.19 -12.45 10.87
C ALA A 248 9.04 -13.06 10.06
N SER A 249 8.40 -12.26 9.20
CA SER A 249 7.34 -12.75 8.29
C SER A 249 7.83 -13.90 7.40
N ARG A 250 9.04 -13.80 6.83
CA ARG A 250 9.64 -14.88 6.03
C ARG A 250 9.83 -16.17 6.83
N ILE A 251 10.33 -16.09 8.07
CA ILE A 251 10.49 -17.27 8.93
C ILE A 251 9.14 -17.85 9.30
N ILE A 252 8.14 -17.03 9.65
CA ILE A 252 6.76 -17.49 9.89
C ILE A 252 6.24 -18.23 8.65
N ARG A 253 6.44 -17.68 7.45
CA ARG A 253 6.05 -18.35 6.22
C ARG A 253 6.75 -19.70 6.03
N GLU A 254 8.04 -19.81 6.32
CA GLU A 254 8.77 -21.09 6.28
C GLU A 254 8.26 -22.09 7.32
N ILE A 255 7.81 -21.64 8.51
CA ILE A 255 7.10 -22.47 9.51
C ILE A 255 5.75 -22.95 8.96
N ILE A 256 4.94 -22.06 8.38
CA ILE A 256 3.63 -22.39 7.79
C ILE A 256 3.77 -23.48 6.71
N HIS A 257 4.82 -23.41 5.90
CA HIS A 257 5.08 -24.40 4.83
C HIS A 257 5.72 -25.70 5.35
N GLY A 258 6.04 -25.79 6.65
CA GLY A 258 6.68 -26.95 7.26
C GLY A 258 8.19 -27.08 6.98
N SER A 259 8.85 -26.04 6.44
CA SER A 259 10.31 -26.03 6.31
C SER A 259 11.01 -25.99 7.67
N TYR A 260 10.34 -25.42 8.68
CA TYR A 260 10.69 -25.56 10.09
C TYR A 260 9.50 -26.16 10.86
N PRO A 261 9.45 -27.49 11.02
CA PRO A 261 8.35 -28.17 11.71
C PRO A 261 8.23 -27.74 13.19
N ALA A 262 7.02 -27.82 13.74
CA ALA A 262 6.78 -27.61 15.16
C ALA A 262 7.67 -28.53 16.02
N GLY A 263 8.26 -27.99 17.08
CA GLY A 263 9.18 -28.72 17.96
C GLY A 263 10.59 -28.95 17.40
N SER A 264 10.85 -28.56 16.14
CA SER A 264 12.21 -28.59 15.58
C SER A 264 13.03 -27.37 16.02
N TYR A 265 14.35 -27.47 15.91
CA TYR A 265 15.26 -26.34 16.15
C TYR A 265 15.48 -25.55 14.87
N LEU A 266 15.44 -24.22 14.99
CA LEU A 266 15.95 -23.33 13.95
C LEU A 266 17.48 -23.51 13.78
N PRO A 267 18.03 -23.23 12.58
CA PRO A 267 19.48 -23.23 12.38
C PRO A 267 20.20 -22.25 13.31
N SER A 268 21.51 -22.45 13.47
CA SER A 268 22.34 -21.54 14.27
C SER A 268 22.31 -20.10 13.72
N LEU A 269 22.49 -19.09 14.59
CA LEU A 269 22.50 -17.69 14.17
C LEU A 269 23.47 -17.38 13.00
N PRO A 270 24.70 -17.93 12.97
CA PRO A 270 25.60 -17.75 11.83
C PRO A 270 25.04 -18.37 10.54
N HIS A 271 24.45 -19.56 10.61
CA HIS A 271 23.86 -20.22 9.44
C HIS A 271 22.63 -19.45 8.92
N MET A 272 21.79 -18.92 9.81
CA MET A 272 20.67 -18.08 9.40
C MET A 272 21.15 -16.76 8.79
N ALA A 273 22.18 -16.12 9.37
CA ALA A 273 22.76 -14.90 8.83
C ALA A 273 23.26 -15.07 7.40
N ASP A 274 23.96 -16.18 7.14
CA ASP A 274 24.43 -16.58 5.82
C ASP A 274 23.24 -16.86 4.87
N ARG A 275 22.32 -17.75 5.28
CA ARG A 275 21.15 -18.15 4.48
C ARG A 275 20.26 -16.97 4.07
N TYR A 276 20.05 -16.00 4.96
CA TYR A 276 19.17 -14.86 4.70
C TYR A 276 19.93 -13.60 4.22
N GLY A 277 21.25 -13.62 4.17
CA GLY A 277 22.07 -12.48 3.71
C GLY A 277 21.93 -11.24 4.60
N VAL A 278 21.74 -11.41 5.90
CA VAL A 278 21.59 -10.29 6.86
C VAL A 278 22.53 -10.46 8.06
N GLY A 279 22.86 -9.35 8.72
CA GLY A 279 23.72 -9.40 9.90
C GLY A 279 23.06 -10.16 11.07
N MET A 280 23.88 -10.81 11.90
CA MET A 280 23.40 -11.58 13.07
C MET A 280 22.50 -10.75 14.01
N ASN A 281 22.75 -9.45 14.15
CA ASN A 281 21.88 -8.56 14.95
C ASN A 281 20.46 -8.47 14.39
N THR A 282 20.30 -8.54 13.07
CA THR A 282 18.98 -8.58 12.42
C THR A 282 18.29 -9.92 12.64
N ILE A 283 19.05 -11.03 12.57
CA ILE A 283 18.52 -12.36 12.91
C ILE A 283 18.00 -12.36 14.35
N ARG A 284 18.82 -11.95 15.34
CA ARG A 284 18.41 -11.92 16.75
C ARG A 284 17.13 -11.11 16.95
N ARG A 285 17.07 -9.90 16.40
CA ARG A 285 15.87 -9.05 16.49
C ARG A 285 14.63 -9.66 15.82
N ALA A 286 14.79 -10.46 14.77
CA ALA A 286 13.66 -11.17 14.17
C ALA A 286 13.23 -12.35 15.03
N LEU A 287 14.17 -13.06 15.66
CA LEU A 287 13.86 -14.11 16.64
C LEU A 287 13.18 -13.55 17.89
N ASP A 288 13.59 -12.36 18.37
CA ASP A 288 12.91 -11.67 19.48
C ASP A 288 11.44 -11.44 19.14
N ILE A 289 11.14 -10.96 17.92
CA ILE A 289 9.76 -10.80 17.42
C ILE A 289 9.01 -12.14 17.37
N LEU A 290 9.65 -13.21 16.90
CA LEU A 290 9.02 -14.53 16.84
C LEU A 290 8.73 -15.10 18.24
N GLU A 291 9.61 -14.85 19.20
CA GLU A 291 9.44 -15.23 20.61
C GLU A 291 8.29 -14.44 21.24
N ASP A 292 8.20 -13.13 21.01
CA ASP A 292 7.07 -12.28 21.42
C ASP A 292 5.73 -12.72 20.77
N LEU A 293 5.77 -13.25 19.55
CA LEU A 293 4.62 -13.85 18.86
C LEU A 293 4.29 -15.27 19.34
N GLY A 294 5.09 -15.86 20.25
CA GLY A 294 4.94 -17.24 20.70
C GLY A 294 5.24 -18.29 19.63
N MET A 295 5.91 -17.91 18.53
CA MET A 295 6.28 -18.77 17.40
C MET A 295 7.60 -19.49 17.61
N THR A 296 8.42 -19.01 18.55
CA THR A 296 9.69 -19.65 18.92
C THR A 296 9.95 -19.54 20.42
N ARG A 297 10.83 -20.39 20.94
CA ARG A 297 11.36 -20.27 22.31
C ARG A 297 12.86 -20.51 22.33
N SER A 298 13.62 -19.60 22.92
CA SER A 298 15.09 -19.68 22.95
C SER A 298 15.59 -20.34 24.24
N TYR A 299 16.47 -21.34 24.12
CA TYR A 299 17.11 -21.99 25.27
C TYR A 299 18.62 -21.76 25.26
N HIS A 300 19.15 -21.22 26.36
CA HIS A 300 20.58 -20.93 26.49
C HIS A 300 21.42 -22.20 26.23
N GLY A 301 22.34 -22.11 25.27
CA GLY A 301 23.22 -23.21 24.86
C GLY A 301 22.56 -24.36 24.08
N LYS A 302 21.23 -24.36 23.88
CA LYS A 302 20.50 -25.43 23.18
C LYS A 302 19.92 -24.99 21.82
N GLY A 303 19.77 -23.69 21.59
CA GLY A 303 19.21 -23.13 20.36
C GLY A 303 17.75 -22.67 20.51
N THR A 304 17.11 -22.36 19.39
CA THR A 304 15.75 -21.82 19.35
C THR A 304 14.81 -22.87 18.77
N ILE A 305 13.77 -23.25 19.51
CA ILE A 305 12.75 -24.23 19.07
C ILE A 305 11.57 -23.50 18.41
N VAL A 306 10.93 -24.14 17.43
CA VAL A 306 9.69 -23.66 16.81
C VAL A 306 8.47 -24.07 17.62
N CYS A 307 7.57 -23.11 17.84
CA CYS A 307 6.31 -23.26 18.56
C CYS A 307 5.12 -22.96 17.62
N THR A 308 4.08 -23.79 17.65
CA THR A 308 2.85 -23.60 16.86
C THR A 308 1.58 -23.63 17.72
N GLU A 309 1.76 -23.56 19.04
CA GLU A 309 0.69 -23.44 20.03
C GLU A 309 1.04 -22.23 20.92
N PRO A 310 0.82 -21.00 20.43
CA PRO A 310 1.13 -19.82 21.22
C PRO A 310 0.19 -19.78 22.44
N GLU A 311 0.75 -19.98 23.64
CA GLU A 311 0.00 -19.85 24.90
C GLU A 311 -0.36 -18.38 25.17
N LYS A 312 0.52 -17.45 24.74
CA LYS A 312 0.37 -16.00 24.90
C LYS A 312 1.19 -15.25 23.84
N ILE A 313 0.67 -14.13 23.37
CA ILE A 313 1.38 -13.17 22.51
C ILE A 313 1.66 -11.89 23.31
N GLU A 314 2.90 -11.41 23.30
CA GLU A 314 3.30 -10.15 23.93
C GLU A 314 3.00 -8.94 23.04
N ALA A 315 1.72 -8.59 22.91
CA ALA A 315 1.26 -7.53 22.00
C ALA A 315 1.60 -6.08 22.44
N ALA A 316 2.27 -5.89 23.58
CA ALA A 316 2.68 -4.58 24.06
C ALA A 316 3.88 -3.99 23.28
N GLY A 317 4.63 -4.82 22.56
CA GLY A 317 5.72 -4.38 21.68
C GLY A 317 5.22 -3.52 20.52
N ARG A 318 6.00 -2.49 20.14
CA ARG A 318 5.68 -1.66 18.97
C ARG A 318 5.73 -2.49 17.69
N GLU A 319 6.68 -3.40 17.62
CA GLU A 319 6.92 -4.33 16.52
C GLU A 319 5.69 -5.21 16.25
N ILE A 320 5.08 -5.75 17.31
CA ILE A 320 3.90 -6.62 17.22
C ILE A 320 2.68 -5.83 16.78
N ARG A 321 2.47 -4.62 17.33
CA ARG A 321 1.40 -3.72 16.87
C ARG A 321 1.55 -3.36 15.40
N GLU A 322 2.75 -3.00 14.95
CA GLU A 322 3.02 -2.72 13.54
C GLU A 322 2.74 -3.97 12.67
N GLY A 323 3.09 -5.18 13.14
CA GLY A 323 2.74 -6.44 12.48
C GLY A 323 1.23 -6.70 12.36
N ILE A 324 0.47 -6.44 13.43
CA ILE A 324 -0.99 -6.52 13.45
C ILE A 324 -1.60 -5.55 12.44
N GLU A 325 -1.17 -4.29 12.47
CA GLU A 325 -1.62 -3.24 11.53
C GLU A 325 -1.35 -3.67 10.07
N LEU A 326 -0.13 -4.14 9.77
CA LEU A 326 0.23 -4.60 8.42
C LEU A 326 -0.65 -5.75 7.93
N TYR A 327 -0.92 -6.74 8.78
CA TYR A 327 -1.79 -7.86 8.42
C TYR A 327 -3.23 -7.40 8.17
N GLN A 328 -3.79 -6.60 9.09
CA GLN A 328 -5.15 -6.09 8.96
C GLN A 328 -5.33 -5.20 7.72
N GLU A 329 -4.39 -4.29 7.48
CA GLU A 329 -4.39 -3.41 6.31
C GLU A 329 -4.23 -4.22 5.01
N SER A 330 -3.47 -5.31 5.03
CA SER A 330 -3.32 -6.22 3.88
C SER A 330 -4.62 -6.97 3.58
N LEU A 331 -5.34 -7.45 4.61
CA LEU A 331 -6.61 -8.12 4.43
C LEU A 331 -7.68 -7.19 3.83
N GLN A 332 -7.75 -5.93 4.28
CA GLN A 332 -8.68 -4.96 3.71
C GLN A 332 -8.35 -4.66 2.24
N LEU A 333 -7.07 -4.47 1.89
CA LEU A 333 -6.65 -4.27 0.50
C LEU A 333 -7.01 -5.49 -0.36
N LEU A 334 -6.79 -6.71 0.14
CA LEU A 334 -7.20 -7.93 -0.55
C LEU A 334 -8.71 -8.02 -0.71
N ALA A 335 -9.50 -7.77 0.33
CA ALA A 335 -10.96 -7.84 0.27
C ALA A 335 -11.52 -6.98 -0.87
N LEU A 336 -10.96 -5.78 -1.04
CA LEU A 336 -11.42 -4.84 -2.06
C LEU A 336 -10.93 -5.18 -3.48
N THR A 337 -9.83 -5.91 -3.65
CA THR A 337 -9.18 -6.08 -4.97
C THR A 337 -9.14 -7.52 -5.48
N ILE A 338 -9.22 -8.53 -4.61
CA ILE A 338 -8.91 -9.93 -4.96
C ILE A 338 -9.85 -10.55 -5.97
N SER A 339 -11.16 -10.29 -5.90
CA SER A 339 -12.13 -10.89 -6.84
C SER A 339 -11.81 -10.48 -8.28
N GLN A 340 -11.68 -9.19 -8.55
CA GLN A 340 -11.39 -8.72 -9.91
C GLN A 340 -9.99 -9.08 -10.40
N VAL A 341 -8.98 -9.10 -9.52
CA VAL A 341 -7.62 -9.51 -9.88
C VAL A 341 -7.57 -11.01 -10.21
N LEU A 342 -8.24 -11.86 -9.42
CA LEU A 342 -8.34 -13.29 -9.69
C LEU A 342 -9.07 -13.53 -11.00
N LEU A 343 -10.24 -12.91 -11.19
CA LEU A 343 -11.03 -13.08 -12.40
C LEU A 343 -10.26 -12.66 -13.65
N TYR A 344 -9.57 -11.53 -13.59
CA TYR A 344 -8.71 -11.06 -14.67
C TYR A 344 -7.58 -12.06 -14.98
N THR A 345 -6.91 -12.55 -13.95
CA THR A 345 -5.81 -13.53 -14.11
C THR A 345 -6.30 -14.86 -14.68
N LEU A 346 -7.43 -15.38 -14.21
CA LEU A 346 -8.03 -16.63 -14.69
C LEU A 346 -8.45 -16.51 -16.17
N ARG A 347 -9.02 -15.36 -16.57
CA ARG A 347 -9.42 -15.10 -17.95
C ARG A 347 -8.22 -14.96 -18.90
N ALA A 348 -7.09 -14.46 -18.42
CA ALA A 348 -5.87 -14.33 -19.22
C ALA A 348 -5.18 -15.67 -19.53
N GLU A 349 -5.25 -16.64 -18.62
CA GLU A 349 -4.46 -17.88 -18.68
C GLU A 349 -5.18 -19.10 -19.30
N GLY A 350 -6.50 -19.02 -19.50
CA GLY A 350 -7.33 -20.07 -20.11
C GLY A 350 -7.62 -21.28 -19.22
N GLU A 351 -8.50 -22.17 -19.68
CA GLU A 351 -9.11 -23.25 -18.88
C GLU A 351 -8.10 -24.25 -18.29
N GLU A 352 -7.04 -24.60 -19.03
CA GLU A 352 -6.05 -25.58 -18.56
C GLU A 352 -5.30 -25.08 -17.31
N VAL A 353 -4.98 -23.79 -17.26
CA VAL A 353 -4.34 -23.19 -16.08
C VAL A 353 -5.31 -23.15 -14.90
N GLN A 354 -6.59 -22.86 -15.13
CA GLN A 354 -7.62 -22.89 -14.09
C GLN A 354 -7.80 -24.29 -13.50
N LYS A 355 -7.78 -25.32 -14.34
CA LYS A 355 -7.84 -26.72 -13.90
C LYS A 355 -6.64 -27.09 -13.03
N ARG A 356 -5.41 -26.71 -13.42
CA ARG A 356 -4.19 -26.93 -12.60
C ARG A 356 -4.25 -26.21 -11.26
N LEU A 357 -4.85 -25.02 -11.20
CA LEU A 357 -5.12 -24.34 -9.93
C LEU A 357 -6.06 -25.18 -9.06
N GLY A 358 -7.14 -25.71 -9.63
CA GLY A 358 -8.07 -26.60 -8.93
C GLY A 358 -7.43 -27.90 -8.43
N GLU A 359 -6.54 -28.50 -9.23
CA GLU A 359 -5.73 -29.66 -8.83
C GLU A 359 -4.80 -29.32 -7.66
N SER A 360 -4.20 -28.13 -7.66
CA SER A 360 -3.37 -27.66 -6.55
C SER A 360 -4.18 -27.54 -5.26
N PHE A 361 -5.37 -26.91 -5.30
CA PHE A 361 -6.28 -26.86 -4.15
C PHE A 361 -6.68 -28.26 -3.67
N SER A 362 -7.01 -29.16 -4.60
CA SER A 362 -7.38 -30.55 -4.28
C SER A 362 -6.25 -31.30 -3.59
N TRP A 363 -5.00 -31.12 -4.03
CA TRP A 363 -3.83 -31.77 -3.43
C TRP A 363 -3.60 -31.29 -2.00
N TYR A 364 -3.56 -29.98 -1.76
CA TYR A 364 -3.36 -29.43 -0.42
C TYR A 364 -4.50 -29.78 0.54
N LEU A 365 -5.73 -29.90 0.04
CA LEU A 365 -6.86 -30.36 0.83
C LEU A 365 -6.64 -31.81 1.31
N GLN A 366 -6.24 -32.72 0.40
CA GLN A 366 -5.98 -34.13 0.70
C GLN A 366 -4.82 -34.32 1.70
N GLU A 367 -3.80 -33.45 1.63
CA GLU A 367 -2.65 -33.45 2.54
C GLU A 367 -2.96 -32.88 3.94
N GLY A 368 -4.22 -32.53 4.23
CA GLY A 368 -4.58 -31.88 5.50
C GLY A 368 -4.00 -30.48 5.64
N LYS A 369 -3.74 -29.79 4.53
CA LYS A 369 -3.09 -28.47 4.44
C LYS A 369 -4.01 -27.40 3.86
N GLY A 370 -5.32 -27.55 4.03
CA GLY A 370 -6.32 -26.57 3.56
C GLY A 370 -6.09 -25.13 4.04
N TYR A 371 -5.34 -24.92 5.12
CA TYR A 371 -4.95 -23.60 5.61
C TYR A 371 -3.97 -22.83 4.70
N LEU A 372 -3.38 -23.49 3.70
CA LEU A 372 -2.54 -22.87 2.67
C LEU A 372 -3.34 -22.25 1.52
N CYS A 373 -4.67 -22.23 1.61
CA CYS A 373 -5.54 -21.76 0.52
C CYS A 373 -5.20 -20.32 0.06
N PHE A 374 -4.96 -19.38 0.99
CA PHE A 374 -4.54 -18.01 0.65
C PHE A 374 -3.20 -17.97 -0.08
N GLU A 375 -2.25 -18.80 0.35
CA GLU A 375 -0.92 -18.89 -0.26
C GLU A 375 -1.01 -19.42 -1.69
N ILE A 376 -1.84 -20.44 -1.94
CA ILE A 376 -2.10 -20.96 -3.29
C ILE A 376 -2.67 -19.84 -4.18
N CYS A 377 -3.71 -19.15 -3.72
CA CYS A 377 -4.37 -18.10 -4.48
C CYS A 377 -3.46 -16.92 -4.82
N ILE A 378 -2.69 -16.44 -3.85
CA ILE A 378 -1.82 -15.29 -4.07
C ILE A 378 -0.59 -15.68 -4.90
N THR A 379 -0.05 -16.88 -4.69
CA THR A 379 1.03 -17.40 -5.55
C THR A 379 0.57 -17.51 -7.00
N PHE A 380 -0.66 -17.98 -7.23
CA PHE A 380 -1.25 -18.01 -8.57
C PHE A 380 -1.27 -16.62 -9.21
N ILE A 381 -1.75 -15.59 -8.51
CA ILE A 381 -1.76 -14.20 -9.03
C ILE A 381 -0.33 -13.73 -9.31
N VAL A 382 0.60 -13.95 -8.39
CA VAL A 382 2.00 -13.53 -8.52
C VAL A 382 2.69 -14.21 -9.70
N GLU A 383 2.38 -15.47 -10.00
CA GLU A 383 3.03 -16.22 -11.08
C GLU A 383 2.35 -16.04 -12.44
N LYS A 384 1.05 -15.76 -12.45
CA LYS A 384 0.21 -15.88 -13.65
C LYS A 384 -0.47 -14.59 -14.10
N CYS A 385 -0.61 -13.58 -13.24
CA CYS A 385 -1.20 -12.32 -13.68
C CYS A 385 -0.30 -11.68 -14.76
N PRO A 386 -0.82 -11.29 -15.94
CA PRO A 386 0.01 -10.72 -16.99
C PRO A 386 0.54 -9.33 -16.64
N LEU A 387 -0.12 -8.63 -15.70
CA LEU A 387 0.22 -7.28 -15.28
C LEU A 387 1.33 -7.26 -14.22
N ALA A 388 2.44 -6.61 -14.53
CA ALA A 388 3.62 -6.57 -13.67
C ALA A 388 3.37 -5.81 -12.37
N LEU A 389 2.58 -4.73 -12.42
CA LEU A 389 2.26 -3.92 -11.24
C LEU A 389 1.38 -4.71 -10.26
N VAL A 390 0.40 -5.47 -10.76
CA VAL A 390 -0.42 -6.38 -9.94
C VAL A 390 0.44 -7.45 -9.29
N ARG A 391 1.34 -8.10 -10.04
CA ARG A 391 2.27 -9.10 -9.49
C ARG A 391 3.13 -8.52 -8.35
N GLU A 392 3.69 -7.33 -8.54
CA GLU A 392 4.45 -6.63 -7.49
C GLU A 392 3.58 -6.39 -6.24
N CYS A 393 2.36 -5.89 -6.42
CA CYS A 393 1.48 -5.61 -5.28
C CYS A 393 1.10 -6.87 -4.50
N TYR A 394 0.71 -7.93 -5.21
CA TYR A 394 0.32 -9.20 -4.58
C TYR A 394 1.51 -9.93 -3.98
N GLN A 395 2.71 -9.79 -4.55
CA GLN A 395 3.94 -10.31 -3.93
C GLN A 395 4.24 -9.59 -2.60
N LYS A 396 4.04 -8.26 -2.53
CA LYS A 396 4.16 -7.54 -1.25
C LYS A 396 3.12 -7.97 -0.24
N ILE A 397 1.86 -8.11 -0.65
CA ILE A 397 0.81 -8.61 0.25
C ILE A 397 1.15 -10.02 0.76
N ARG A 398 1.64 -10.91 -0.10
CA ARG A 398 2.11 -12.25 0.27
C ARG A 398 3.22 -12.23 1.32
N GLU A 399 4.10 -11.23 1.27
CA GLU A 399 5.16 -11.01 2.26
C GLU A 399 4.61 -10.49 3.61
N LEU A 400 3.39 -9.97 3.65
CA LEU A 400 2.76 -9.41 4.85
C LEU A 400 1.80 -10.40 5.53
N LEU A 401 1.09 -11.23 4.76
CA LEU A 401 0.12 -12.18 5.31
C LEU A 401 0.61 -13.13 6.41
N PRO A 402 1.87 -13.61 6.42
CA PRO A 402 2.35 -14.50 7.48
C PRO A 402 2.23 -13.89 8.88
N TRP A 403 2.19 -12.55 9.02
CA TRP A 403 1.94 -11.90 10.31
C TRP A 403 0.62 -12.30 10.97
N GLY A 404 -0.39 -12.72 10.20
CA GLY A 404 -1.67 -13.18 10.75
C GLY A 404 -1.61 -14.55 11.42
N TYR A 405 -0.65 -15.41 11.02
CA TYR A 405 -0.64 -16.81 11.40
C TYR A 405 -0.59 -17.07 12.92
N PRO A 406 0.27 -16.40 13.72
CA PRO A 406 0.30 -16.58 15.17
C PRO A 406 -1.05 -16.24 15.82
N PHE A 407 -1.74 -15.22 15.31
CA PHE A 407 -3.05 -14.80 15.81
C PHE A 407 -4.15 -15.76 15.36
N SER A 408 -4.08 -16.30 14.14
CA SER A 408 -4.98 -17.37 13.70
C SER A 408 -4.85 -18.58 14.63
N LEU A 409 -3.63 -19.02 14.94
CA LEU A 409 -3.40 -20.12 15.89
C LEU A 409 -4.00 -19.84 17.28
N LEU A 410 -3.74 -18.64 17.82
CA LEU A 410 -4.26 -18.23 19.12
C LEU A 410 -5.80 -18.15 19.13
N ARG A 411 -6.42 -17.62 18.07
CA ARG A 411 -7.89 -17.55 17.90
C ARG A 411 -8.51 -18.95 17.84
N MET A 412 -7.81 -19.92 17.24
CA MET A 412 -8.32 -21.29 17.06
C MET A 412 -8.23 -22.14 18.32
N LYS A 413 -7.44 -21.77 19.33
CA LYS A 413 -7.35 -22.47 20.64
C LYS A 413 -7.22 -24.00 20.50
N GLY A 414 -6.30 -24.45 19.65
CA GLY A 414 -6.03 -25.87 19.41
C GLY A 414 -6.94 -26.55 18.38
N LYS A 415 -7.90 -25.85 17.76
CA LYS A 415 -8.64 -26.36 16.60
C LYS A 415 -7.71 -26.48 15.39
N SER A 416 -7.91 -27.53 14.60
CA SER A 416 -7.16 -27.75 13.36
C SER A 416 -7.45 -26.64 12.34
N LEU A 417 -6.42 -25.89 11.93
CA LEU A 417 -6.54 -24.88 10.87
C LEU A 417 -7.06 -25.50 9.56
N HIS A 418 -6.69 -26.74 9.26
CA HIS A 418 -7.23 -27.44 8.10
C HIS A 418 -8.76 -27.55 8.15
N SER A 419 -9.32 -27.95 9.29
CA SER A 419 -10.78 -28.09 9.43
C SER A 419 -11.52 -26.76 9.23
N VAL A 420 -10.89 -25.64 9.59
CA VAL A 420 -11.47 -24.30 9.45
C VAL A 420 -11.56 -23.87 7.99
N TYR A 421 -10.50 -24.15 7.21
CA TYR A 421 -10.41 -23.73 5.80
C TYR A 421 -10.80 -24.83 4.80
N ALA A 422 -11.12 -26.05 5.25
CA ALA A 422 -11.47 -27.17 4.38
C ALA A 422 -12.70 -26.85 3.50
N GLY A 423 -13.79 -26.35 4.10
CA GLY A 423 -15.02 -26.08 3.35
C GLY A 423 -14.85 -25.03 2.24
N CYS A 424 -14.12 -23.95 2.51
CA CYS A 424 -13.86 -22.94 1.47
C CYS A 424 -12.89 -23.45 0.39
N THR A 425 -11.95 -24.32 0.76
CA THR A 425 -11.03 -24.99 -0.17
C THR A 425 -11.77 -25.99 -1.07
N GLU A 426 -12.72 -26.75 -0.53
CA GLU A 426 -13.58 -27.66 -1.29
C GLU A 426 -14.43 -26.91 -2.32
N GLN A 427 -15.04 -25.80 -1.89
CA GLN A 427 -15.83 -24.94 -2.76
C GLN A 427 -14.98 -24.33 -3.89
N ALA A 428 -13.75 -23.91 -3.58
CA ALA A 428 -12.78 -23.44 -4.57
C ALA A 428 -12.47 -24.50 -5.64
N VAL A 429 -12.26 -25.76 -5.24
CA VAL A 429 -12.06 -26.89 -6.16
C VAL A 429 -13.29 -27.08 -7.06
N GLU A 430 -14.49 -27.02 -6.48
CA GLU A 430 -15.75 -27.20 -7.21
C GLU A 430 -15.98 -26.11 -8.27
N TYR A 431 -15.68 -24.85 -7.96
CA TYR A 431 -15.81 -23.77 -8.94
C TYR A 431 -14.83 -23.92 -10.09
N LEU A 432 -13.55 -24.19 -9.80
CA LEU A 432 -12.52 -24.31 -10.83
C LEU A 432 -12.73 -25.54 -11.73
N LYS A 433 -13.15 -26.68 -11.18
CA LYS A 433 -13.44 -27.90 -11.97
C LYS A 433 -14.61 -27.73 -12.94
N ASN A 434 -15.59 -26.91 -12.56
CA ASN A 434 -16.80 -26.70 -13.33
C ASN A 434 -16.73 -25.45 -14.23
N GLY A 435 -15.55 -24.83 -14.38
CA GLY A 435 -15.37 -23.66 -15.24
C GLY A 435 -16.16 -22.43 -14.78
N ARG A 436 -16.21 -22.18 -13.46
CA ARG A 436 -16.93 -21.07 -12.82
C ARG A 436 -15.96 -20.05 -12.19
N PRO A 437 -15.15 -19.33 -12.99
CA PRO A 437 -14.11 -18.44 -12.46
C PRO A 437 -14.67 -17.19 -11.76
N GLU A 438 -15.86 -16.71 -12.16
CA GLU A 438 -16.56 -15.61 -11.49
C GLU A 438 -16.96 -15.98 -10.06
N GLU A 439 -17.62 -17.12 -9.87
CA GLU A 439 -18.04 -17.57 -8.55
C GLU A 439 -16.85 -17.92 -7.66
N PHE A 440 -15.79 -18.48 -8.24
CA PHE A 440 -14.51 -18.66 -7.56
C PHE A 440 -13.97 -17.31 -7.06
N ALA A 441 -13.80 -16.32 -7.93
CA ALA A 441 -13.28 -15.00 -7.56
C ALA A 441 -14.12 -14.32 -6.47
N ASP A 442 -15.45 -14.37 -6.58
CA ASP A 442 -16.36 -13.76 -5.60
C ASP A 442 -16.42 -14.53 -4.27
N SER A 443 -16.20 -15.85 -4.29
CA SER A 443 -16.01 -16.60 -3.05
C SER A 443 -14.75 -16.16 -2.29
N TRP A 444 -13.67 -15.86 -3.00
CA TRP A 444 -12.42 -15.39 -2.39
C TRP A 444 -12.55 -14.02 -1.74
N ARG A 445 -13.30 -13.10 -2.35
CA ARG A 445 -13.67 -11.83 -1.70
C ARG A 445 -14.33 -12.09 -0.34
N ARG A 446 -15.38 -12.93 -0.32
CA ARG A 446 -16.14 -13.25 0.91
C ARG A 446 -15.28 -13.93 1.99
N ILE A 447 -14.38 -14.83 1.60
CA ILE A 447 -13.45 -15.50 2.52
C ILE A 447 -12.52 -14.47 3.18
N VAL A 448 -11.95 -13.54 2.39
CA VAL A 448 -11.05 -12.51 2.89
C VAL A 448 -11.79 -11.51 3.79
N GLU A 449 -13.00 -11.06 3.40
CA GLU A 449 -13.84 -10.18 4.22
C GLU A 449 -14.20 -10.80 5.57
N THR A 450 -14.49 -12.11 5.56
CA THR A 450 -14.77 -12.87 6.78
C THR A 450 -13.53 -12.94 7.67
N GLU A 451 -12.37 -13.25 7.12
CA GLU A 451 -11.11 -13.29 7.86
C GLU A 451 -10.74 -11.92 8.44
N GLU A 452 -10.90 -10.84 7.66
CA GLU A 452 -10.66 -9.47 8.11
C GLU A 452 -11.56 -9.10 9.29
N SER A 453 -12.86 -9.37 9.17
CA SER A 453 -13.83 -9.08 10.22
C SER A 453 -13.56 -9.88 11.49
N GLN A 454 -13.27 -11.17 11.36
CA GLN A 454 -12.96 -12.05 12.49
C GLN A 454 -11.65 -11.65 13.16
N PHE A 455 -10.61 -11.33 12.39
CA PHE A 455 -9.33 -10.86 12.92
C PHE A 455 -9.50 -9.55 13.67
N ARG A 456 -10.19 -8.57 13.08
CA ARG A 456 -10.47 -7.27 13.70
C ARG A 456 -11.21 -7.41 15.04
N ALA A 457 -12.26 -8.24 15.07
CA ALA A 457 -12.98 -8.52 16.31
C ALA A 457 -12.08 -9.19 17.37
N PHE A 458 -11.30 -10.20 16.95
CA PHE A 458 -10.37 -10.89 17.84
C PHE A 458 -9.31 -9.96 18.45
N ILE A 459 -8.71 -9.08 17.66
CA ILE A 459 -7.72 -8.11 18.14
C ILE A 459 -8.34 -7.13 19.13
N ARG A 460 -9.52 -6.58 18.82
CA ARG A 460 -10.23 -5.66 19.72
C ARG A 460 -10.51 -6.31 21.08
N ASP A 461 -10.93 -7.57 21.09
CA ASP A 461 -11.38 -8.26 22.29
C ASP A 461 -10.21 -8.84 23.10
N SER A 462 -9.12 -9.27 22.45
CA SER A 462 -7.99 -9.97 23.08
C SER A 462 -6.78 -9.08 23.35
N PHE A 463 -6.64 -7.97 22.61
CA PHE A 463 -5.53 -7.03 22.70
C PHE A 463 -6.05 -5.59 22.70
N PRO A 464 -6.87 -5.19 23.69
CA PRO A 464 -7.37 -3.83 23.76
C PRO A 464 -6.19 -2.86 23.80
N LEU A 465 -6.06 -2.05 22.76
CA LEU A 465 -5.07 -0.99 22.74
C LEU A 465 -5.33 -0.08 23.94
N PRO A 466 -4.30 0.33 24.70
CA PRO A 466 -4.49 1.34 25.73
C PRO A 466 -5.06 2.58 25.05
N ASP A 467 -6.21 3.04 25.55
CA ASP A 467 -6.88 4.24 25.07
C ASP A 467 -5.86 5.39 25.03
N PRO A 468 -5.58 5.99 23.85
CA PRO A 468 -4.64 7.11 23.76
C PRO A 468 -5.06 8.30 24.64
N HIS A 469 -6.32 8.37 25.09
CA HIS A 469 -6.85 9.40 25.98
C HIS A 469 -6.89 9.00 27.47
N GLY A 470 -6.77 7.72 27.81
CA GLY A 470 -6.91 7.22 29.18
C GLY A 470 -5.67 7.37 30.08
N ALA A 471 -4.50 7.69 29.50
CA ALA A 471 -3.24 7.81 30.23
C ALA A 471 -3.00 9.22 30.85
N MET A 472 -3.89 10.19 30.62
CA MET A 472 -3.73 11.56 31.12
C MET A 472 -4.32 11.81 32.52
N GLU A 473 -5.06 10.87 33.11
CA GLU A 473 -5.83 11.12 34.35
C GLU A 473 -5.31 10.46 35.64
N ARG A 474 -4.12 9.85 35.64
CA ARG A 474 -3.53 9.28 36.88
C ARG A 474 -2.13 9.77 37.13
N GLN A 475 -1.99 11.06 37.43
CA GLN A 475 -0.92 11.62 38.25
C GLN A 475 -1.26 13.08 38.61
N ALA A 476 -2.20 13.27 39.54
CA ALA A 476 -2.28 14.50 40.32
C ALA A 476 -1.43 14.31 41.58
N PRO A 477 -0.33 15.07 41.80
CA PRO A 477 0.44 15.00 43.03
C PRO A 477 -0.34 15.65 44.17
N GLY A 478 -0.24 15.01 45.35
CA GLY A 478 -0.97 15.33 46.56
C GLY A 478 -0.81 16.76 47.07
N GLN A 479 -1.87 17.21 47.73
CA GLN A 479 -1.91 18.42 48.56
C GLN A 479 -0.77 18.43 49.58
N PRO A 480 -0.07 19.56 49.79
CA PRO A 480 0.80 19.72 50.93
C PRO A 480 -0.04 19.99 52.18
N ALA A 481 0.26 19.25 53.24
CA ALA A 481 -0.30 19.45 54.57
C ALA A 481 0.09 20.83 55.12
N SER A 482 -0.91 21.61 55.51
CA SER A 482 -0.74 22.85 56.26
C SER A 482 -0.38 22.51 57.70
N GLY A 483 0.88 22.77 58.07
CA GLY A 483 1.37 22.72 59.45
C GLY A 483 2.07 24.04 59.80
N THR A 484 1.38 24.85 60.60
CA THR A 484 1.85 25.78 61.64
C THR A 484 3.30 26.28 61.57
N ILE A 485 3.50 27.59 61.40
CA ILE A 485 3.84 28.60 62.44
C ILE A 485 3.42 29.97 61.91
#